data_AF-A0A7Z9N653-F1
#
_entry.id   AF-A0A7Z9N653-F1
#
_cell.length_a   1.000
_cell.length_b   1.000
_cell.length_c   1.000
_cell.angle_alpha   90.00
_cell.angle_beta   90.00
_cell.angle_gamma   90.00
#
_symmetry.space_group_name_H-M   'P 1'
#
loop_
_entity.id
_entity.type
_entity.pdbx_description
1 polymer ?
#
loop_
_entity_poly.entity_id
_entity_poly.type
_entity_poly.pdbx_seq_one_letter_code
_entity_poly.pdbx_strand_id
1 'polypeptide(L)'
;MKKKILLLLVFLPIMAFSQDNRLFWDGRDWKRVAQTVDHDIEMETRMKRAYLHGVLDGRLYGYLKTWAENATLANDVFGETVDYLSTRELIKSLDHFYDDPLNSYIPVPSAIVIANLYAERVPMDIIDNYIKETREWVNSLVIDLDTLNYSRLIEEKYLRHRAKQP
;
A
#
# COMPACT_ATOMS: atom_id res chain seq x y z
N MET A 1 14.55 -37.80 -20.53
CA MET A 1 15.14 -37.14 -19.34
C MET A 1 15.53 -35.68 -19.57
N LYS A 2 16.27 -35.33 -20.64
CA LYS A 2 16.72 -33.95 -20.90
C LYS A 2 15.60 -32.88 -20.94
N LYS A 3 14.43 -33.18 -21.54
CA LYS A 3 13.27 -32.25 -21.55
C LYS A 3 12.65 -32.00 -20.17
N LYS A 4 12.65 -33.01 -19.27
CA LYS A 4 12.13 -32.86 -17.90
C LYS A 4 13.06 -32.02 -17.02
N ILE A 5 14.38 -32.16 -17.23
CA ILE A 5 15.41 -31.35 -16.55
C ILE A 5 15.34 -29.88 -17.01
N LEU A 6 15.15 -29.64 -18.32
CA LEU A 6 14.97 -28.29 -18.86
C LEU A 6 13.71 -27.60 -18.29
N LEU A 7 12.59 -28.33 -18.17
CA LEU A 7 11.36 -27.82 -17.55
C LEU A 7 11.56 -27.44 -16.09
N LEU A 8 12.31 -28.26 -15.33
CA LEU A 8 12.63 -27.99 -13.93
C LEU A 8 13.52 -26.73 -13.78
N LEU A 9 14.49 -26.55 -14.67
CA LEU A 9 15.39 -25.39 -14.70
C LEU A 9 14.68 -24.07 -15.02
N VAL A 10 13.60 -24.11 -15.82
CA VAL A 10 12.78 -22.92 -16.12
C VAL A 10 11.81 -22.59 -14.98
N PHE A 11 11.31 -23.59 -14.25
CA PHE A 11 10.37 -23.38 -13.15
C PHE A 11 11.03 -22.96 -11.83
N LEU A 12 12.28 -23.37 -11.58
CA LEU A 12 13.02 -23.02 -10.35
C LEU A 12 13.17 -21.51 -10.09
N PRO A 13 13.55 -20.65 -11.07
CA PRO A 13 13.65 -19.22 -10.81
C PRO A 13 12.28 -18.58 -10.54
N ILE A 14 11.19 -19.10 -11.12
CA ILE A 14 9.82 -18.57 -10.91
C ILE A 14 9.38 -18.77 -9.45
N MET A 15 9.84 -19.83 -8.77
CA MET A 15 9.56 -20.04 -7.34
C MET A 15 10.52 -19.31 -6.40
N ALA A 16 11.68 -18.84 -6.89
CA ALA A 16 12.63 -18.05 -6.10
C ALA A 16 12.23 -16.57 -5.98
N PHE A 17 11.39 -16.07 -6.88
CA PHE A 17 10.73 -14.76 -6.74
C PHE A 17 9.42 -14.93 -5.96
N SER A 18 9.49 -15.30 -4.68
CA SER A 18 8.33 -15.11 -3.81
C SER A 18 8.04 -13.61 -3.76
N GLN A 19 6.81 -13.21 -4.12
CA GLN A 19 6.34 -11.87 -3.82
C GLN A 19 6.41 -11.71 -2.30
N ASP A 20 7.19 -10.75 -1.80
CA ASP A 20 7.08 -10.31 -0.42
C ASP A 20 5.60 -10.05 -0.14
N ASN A 21 5.09 -10.50 1.01
CA ASN A 21 3.73 -10.23 1.45
C ASN A 21 3.58 -8.72 1.71
N ARG A 22 3.40 -7.97 0.63
CA ARG A 22 3.28 -6.52 0.64
C ARG A 22 1.82 -6.17 0.84
N LEU A 23 1.55 -5.63 2.02
CA LEU A 23 0.22 -5.18 2.39
C LEU A 23 -0.19 -3.92 1.61
N PHE A 24 0.77 -3.03 1.36
CA PHE A 24 0.56 -1.75 0.67
C PHE A 24 1.72 -1.42 -0.30
N TRP A 25 1.42 -0.56 -1.28
CA TRP A 25 2.46 0.18 -2.00
C TRP A 25 3.02 1.26 -1.07
N ASP A 26 4.34 1.39 -1.03
CA ASP A 26 5.06 2.34 -0.19
C ASP A 26 6.01 3.21 -1.01
N GLY A 27 6.86 3.98 -0.33
CA GLY A 27 7.86 4.84 -0.99
C GLY A 27 8.86 4.09 -1.87
N ARG A 28 9.14 2.81 -1.60
CA ARG A 28 10.02 1.98 -2.46
C ARG A 28 9.33 1.67 -3.78
N ASP A 29 8.05 1.34 -3.73
CA ASP A 29 7.24 1.14 -4.94
C ASP A 29 7.08 2.42 -5.74
N TRP A 30 6.79 3.52 -5.03
CA TRP A 30 6.67 4.85 -5.63
C TRP A 30 7.93 5.24 -6.42
N LYS A 31 9.11 5.05 -5.83
CA LYS A 31 10.41 5.28 -6.49
C LYS A 31 10.68 4.31 -7.63
N ARG A 32 10.24 3.06 -7.52
CA ARG A 32 10.45 2.03 -8.55
C ARG A 32 9.70 2.33 -9.85
N VAL A 33 8.62 3.11 -9.81
CA VAL A 33 7.85 3.45 -11.02
C VAL A 33 8.76 3.99 -12.13
N ALA A 34 9.67 4.91 -11.80
CA ALA A 34 10.62 5.49 -12.76
C ALA A 34 11.45 4.40 -13.47
N GLN A 35 11.94 3.40 -12.71
CA GLN A 35 12.72 2.30 -13.26
C GLN A 35 11.86 1.38 -14.15
N THR A 36 10.60 1.12 -13.74
CA THR A 36 9.68 0.26 -14.49
C THR A 36 9.33 0.82 -15.87
N VAL A 37 9.34 2.14 -16.04
CA VAL A 37 9.03 2.83 -17.30
C VAL A 37 10.26 3.34 -18.04
N ASP A 38 11.46 2.86 -17.69
CA ASP A 38 12.73 3.30 -18.28
C ASP A 38 12.91 4.83 -18.24
N HIS A 39 12.53 5.44 -17.11
CA HIS A 39 12.60 6.88 -16.85
C HIS A 39 11.80 7.76 -17.84
N ASP A 40 10.82 7.20 -18.56
CA ASP A 40 9.87 7.99 -19.34
C ASP A 40 8.94 8.80 -18.40
N ILE A 41 9.09 10.12 -18.43
CA ILE A 41 8.40 11.05 -17.53
C ILE A 41 6.87 11.01 -17.73
N GLU A 42 6.40 10.82 -18.96
CA GLU A 42 4.96 10.76 -19.24
C GLU A 42 4.36 9.49 -18.64
N MET A 43 5.01 8.35 -18.89
CA MET A 43 4.58 7.05 -18.41
C MET A 43 4.69 6.95 -16.89
N GLU A 44 5.74 7.51 -16.28
CA GLU A 44 5.91 7.58 -14.83
C GLU A 44 4.74 8.34 -14.21
N THR A 45 4.45 9.53 -14.75
CA THR A 45 3.34 10.37 -14.30
C THR A 45 2.00 9.66 -14.48
N ARG A 46 1.80 8.97 -15.60
CA ARG A 46 0.57 8.21 -15.89
C ARG A 46 0.37 7.07 -14.90
N MET A 47 1.42 6.30 -14.59
CA MET A 47 1.36 5.20 -13.62
C MET A 47 1.08 5.71 -12.20
N LYS A 48 1.83 6.71 -11.73
CA LYS A 48 1.60 7.35 -10.43
C LYS A 48 0.17 7.88 -10.31
N ARG A 49 -0.33 8.56 -11.34
CA ARG A 49 -1.71 9.06 -11.40
C ARG A 49 -2.75 7.94 -11.33
N ALA A 50 -2.57 6.87 -12.11
CA ALA A 50 -3.50 5.75 -12.11
C ALA A 50 -3.58 5.07 -10.74
N TYR A 51 -2.44 4.91 -10.05
CA TYR A 51 -2.40 4.39 -8.70
C TYR A 51 -3.14 5.31 -7.71
N LEU A 52 -2.87 6.62 -7.75
CA LEU A 52 -3.55 7.59 -6.87
C LEU A 52 -5.06 7.60 -7.07
N HIS A 53 -5.55 7.54 -8.32
CA HIS A 53 -6.98 7.41 -8.58
C HIS A 53 -7.55 6.13 -7.96
N GLY A 54 -6.89 4.99 -8.14
CA GLY A 54 -7.35 3.74 -7.53
C GLY A 54 -7.47 3.81 -6.00
N VAL A 55 -6.51 4.45 -5.33
CA VAL A 55 -6.55 4.65 -3.86
C VAL A 55 -7.69 5.58 -3.46
N LEU A 56 -7.81 6.74 -4.12
CA LEU A 56 -8.84 7.73 -3.80
C LEU A 56 -10.26 7.21 -4.08
N ASP A 57 -10.45 6.51 -5.20
CA ASP A 57 -11.72 5.88 -5.56
C ASP A 57 -12.08 4.75 -4.59
N GLY A 58 -11.09 3.93 -4.20
CA GLY A 58 -11.27 2.88 -3.20
C GLY A 58 -11.68 3.43 -1.84
N ARG A 59 -11.05 4.54 -1.42
CA ARG A 59 -11.42 5.27 -0.20
C ARG A 59 -12.84 5.83 -0.30
N LEU A 60 -13.18 6.51 -1.39
CA LEU A 60 -14.53 7.06 -1.62
C LEU A 60 -15.59 5.96 -1.58
N TYR A 61 -15.31 4.82 -2.23
CA TYR A 61 -16.19 3.65 -2.17
C TYR A 61 -16.39 3.16 -0.72
N GLY A 62 -15.31 3.04 0.05
CA GLY A 62 -15.36 2.65 1.45
C GLY A 62 -16.21 3.61 2.29
N TYR A 63 -15.99 4.91 2.13
CA TYR A 63 -16.77 5.95 2.79
C TYR A 63 -18.26 5.82 2.46
N LEU A 64 -18.63 5.77 1.18
CA LEU A 64 -20.03 5.72 0.75
C LEU A 64 -20.74 4.45 1.24
N LYS A 65 -20.01 3.32 1.25
CA LYS A 65 -20.55 2.05 1.73
C LYS A 65 -20.79 2.08 3.24
N THR A 66 -19.83 2.59 4.02
CA THR A 66 -20.00 2.75 5.47
C THR A 66 -21.09 3.78 5.78
N TRP A 67 -21.15 4.87 5.03
CA TRP A 67 -22.14 5.94 5.22
C TRP A 67 -23.57 5.44 5.06
N ALA A 68 -23.81 4.57 4.06
CA ALA A 68 -25.13 3.98 3.82
C ALA A 68 -25.67 3.21 5.03
N GLU A 69 -24.78 2.64 5.85
CA GLU A 69 -25.13 1.88 7.06
C GLU A 69 -25.07 2.76 8.33
N ASN A 70 -24.02 3.57 8.46
CA ASN A 70 -23.77 4.44 9.61
C ASN A 70 -22.93 5.66 9.22
N ALA A 71 -23.62 6.79 9.02
CA ALA A 71 -22.99 8.06 8.65
C ALA A 71 -22.01 8.59 9.70
N THR A 72 -22.30 8.43 11.00
CA THR A 72 -21.41 8.88 12.07
C THR A 72 -20.10 8.12 12.05
N LEU A 73 -20.16 6.79 11.88
CA LEU A 73 -18.96 5.96 11.77
C LEU A 73 -18.16 6.29 10.50
N ALA A 74 -18.83 6.55 9.37
CA ALA A 74 -18.15 6.92 8.14
C ALA A 74 -17.35 8.24 8.29
N ASN A 75 -17.94 9.24 8.95
CA ASN A 75 -17.25 10.50 9.24
C ASN A 75 -16.09 10.34 10.22
N ASP A 76 -16.24 9.46 11.20
CA ASP A 76 -15.20 9.22 12.21
C ASP A 76 -13.99 8.48 11.59
N VAL A 77 -14.25 7.49 10.73
CA VAL A 77 -13.21 6.64 10.13
C VAL A 77 -12.53 7.28 8.90
N PHE A 78 -13.28 8.07 8.12
CA PHE A 78 -12.80 8.69 6.87
C PHE A 78 -12.81 10.22 6.94
N GLY A 79 -12.74 10.79 8.14
CA GLY A 79 -12.79 12.23 8.38
C GLY A 79 -11.52 12.98 7.96
N GLU A 80 -10.46 12.27 7.56
CA GLU A 80 -9.22 12.87 7.11
C GLU A 80 -9.36 13.60 5.77
N THR A 81 -8.64 14.72 5.63
CA THR A 81 -8.62 15.48 4.38
C THR A 81 -7.70 14.81 3.36
N VAL A 82 -8.20 14.56 2.15
CA VAL A 82 -7.44 13.91 1.07
C VAL A 82 -7.55 14.61 -0.29
N ASP A 83 -8.38 15.65 -0.38
CA ASP A 83 -8.80 16.31 -1.62
C ASP A 83 -8.36 17.78 -1.71
N TYR A 84 -7.53 18.25 -0.78
CA TYR A 84 -6.96 19.60 -0.83
C TYR A 84 -6.00 19.78 -2.02
N LEU A 85 -5.19 18.76 -2.30
CA LEU A 85 -4.24 18.76 -3.42
C LEU A 85 -4.85 18.14 -4.68
N SER A 86 -4.61 18.77 -5.83
CA SER A 86 -4.86 18.09 -7.11
C SER A 86 -3.94 16.88 -7.27
N THR A 87 -4.32 15.89 -8.08
CA THR A 87 -3.49 14.69 -8.30
C THR A 87 -2.07 15.03 -8.80
N ARG A 88 -1.92 16.12 -9.56
CA ARG A 88 -0.60 16.59 -10.02
C ARG A 88 0.24 17.11 -8.85
N GLU A 89 -0.35 17.86 -7.94
CA GLU A 89 0.35 18.40 -6.77
C GLU A 89 0.64 17.29 -5.77
N LEU A 90 -0.29 16.34 -5.62
CA LEU A 90 -0.11 15.15 -4.81
C LEU A 90 1.08 14.33 -5.27
N ILE A 91 1.24 14.10 -6.59
CA ILE A 91 2.43 13.41 -7.13
C ILE A 91 3.72 14.13 -6.71
N LYS A 92 3.78 15.45 -6.89
CA LYS A 92 4.96 16.25 -6.50
C LYS A 92 5.24 16.21 -5.00
N SER A 93 4.18 16.28 -4.20
CA SER A 93 4.27 16.22 -2.74
C SER A 93 4.78 14.85 -2.29
N LEU A 94 4.31 13.77 -2.91
CA LEU A 94 4.76 12.41 -2.61
C LEU A 94 6.20 12.17 -3.09
N ASP A 95 6.58 12.68 -4.25
CA ASP A 95 7.97 12.64 -4.73
C ASP A 95 8.91 13.26 -3.67
N HIS A 96 8.58 14.48 -3.22
CA HIS A 96 9.36 15.15 -2.18
C HIS A 96 9.32 14.42 -0.83
N PHE A 97 8.16 13.96 -0.39
CA PHE A 97 8.00 13.24 0.88
C PHE A 97 8.85 11.97 0.92
N TYR A 98 8.90 11.24 -0.20
CA TYR A 98 9.66 10.01 -0.30
C TYR A 98 11.14 10.24 -0.60
N ASP A 99 11.61 11.45 -0.91
CA ASP A 99 13.05 11.73 -1.03
C ASP A 99 13.79 11.38 0.28
N ASP A 100 13.14 11.57 1.44
CA ASP A 100 13.65 11.11 2.73
C ASP A 100 13.63 9.56 2.81
N PRO A 101 14.78 8.89 2.97
CA PRO A 101 14.85 7.44 3.15
C PRO A 101 13.98 6.92 4.31
N LEU A 102 13.81 7.69 5.38
CA LEU A 102 13.01 7.32 6.56
C LEU A 102 11.50 7.24 6.26
N ASN A 103 11.06 7.77 5.12
CA ASN A 103 9.67 7.69 4.68
C ASN A 103 9.42 6.52 3.72
N SER A 104 10.46 5.80 3.29
CA SER A 104 10.34 4.80 2.22
C SER A 104 9.37 3.64 2.53
N TYR A 105 9.12 3.34 3.80
CA TYR A 105 8.21 2.27 4.24
C TYR A 105 6.81 2.77 4.61
N ILE A 106 6.57 4.09 4.54
CA ILE A 106 5.24 4.66 4.79
C ILE A 106 4.35 4.35 3.58
N PRO A 107 3.17 3.72 3.77
CA PRO A 107 2.24 3.42 2.71
C PRO A 107 1.79 4.68 1.96
N VAL A 108 1.60 4.55 0.65
CA VAL A 108 1.12 5.67 -0.18
C VAL A 108 -0.20 6.25 0.31
N PRO A 109 -1.23 5.45 0.74
CA PRO A 109 -2.45 6.02 1.30
C PRO A 109 -2.21 6.95 2.50
N SER A 110 -1.32 6.58 3.43
CA SER A 110 -0.97 7.43 4.58
C SER A 110 -0.20 8.68 4.13
N ALA A 111 0.70 8.53 3.15
CA ALA A 111 1.44 9.65 2.58
C ALA A 111 0.52 10.66 1.86
N ILE A 112 -0.62 10.21 1.30
CA ILE A 112 -1.64 11.12 0.74
C ILE A 112 -2.24 12.01 1.84
N VAL A 113 -2.60 11.43 2.99
CA VAL A 113 -3.12 12.21 4.13
C VAL A 113 -2.07 13.21 4.59
N ILE A 114 -0.84 12.76 4.82
CA ILE A 114 0.29 13.62 5.21
C ILE A 114 0.51 14.77 4.23
N ALA A 115 0.46 14.50 2.92
CA ALA A 115 0.61 15.52 1.88
C ALA A 115 -0.47 16.61 1.96
N ASN A 116 -1.73 16.22 2.20
CA ASN A 116 -2.83 17.18 2.37
C ASN A 116 -2.69 17.97 3.68
N LEU A 117 -2.30 17.33 4.79
CA LEU A 117 -2.02 18.02 6.06
C LEU A 117 -0.92 19.08 5.91
N TYR A 118 0.16 18.77 5.18
CA TYR A 118 1.21 19.75 4.85
C TYR A 118 0.64 20.92 4.05
N ALA A 119 -0.17 20.62 3.03
CA ALA A 119 -0.74 21.63 2.15
C ALA A 119 -1.73 22.55 2.87
N GLU A 120 -2.50 22.01 3.82
CA GLU A 120 -3.41 22.73 4.70
C GLU A 120 -2.70 23.53 5.80
N ARG A 121 -1.38 23.38 5.94
CA ARG A 121 -0.57 24.03 6.98
C ARG A 121 -1.02 23.65 8.39
N VAL A 122 -1.40 22.40 8.56
CA VAL A 122 -1.65 21.83 9.89
C VAL A 122 -0.38 21.96 10.74
N PRO A 123 -0.49 22.25 12.05
CA PRO A 123 0.66 22.34 12.95
C PRO A 123 1.61 21.14 12.83
N MET A 124 2.91 21.41 12.76
CA MET A 124 3.93 20.39 12.47
C MET A 124 3.96 19.28 13.51
N ASP A 125 3.69 19.59 14.78
CA ASP A 125 3.59 18.61 15.87
C ASP A 125 2.50 17.56 15.62
N ILE A 126 1.38 17.96 15.00
CA ILE A 126 0.30 17.03 14.63
C ILE A 126 0.76 16.14 13.47
N ILE A 127 1.41 16.72 12.47
CA ILE A 127 1.92 15.98 11.29
C ILE A 127 3.00 14.97 11.71
N ASP A 128 3.94 15.40 12.56
CA ASP A 128 5.01 14.55 13.08
C ASP A 128 4.46 13.39 13.91
N ASN A 129 3.46 13.65 14.75
CA ASN A 129 2.77 12.61 15.51
C ASN A 129 2.07 11.62 14.57
N TYR A 130 1.35 12.09 13.55
CA TYR A 130 0.69 11.21 12.58
C TYR A 130 1.70 10.34 11.81
N ILE A 131 2.83 10.91 11.38
CA ILE A 131 3.92 10.17 10.74
C ILE A 131 4.46 9.11 11.69
N LYS A 132 4.69 9.46 12.96
CA LYS A 132 5.18 8.51 13.97
C LYS A 132 4.19 7.36 14.20
N GLU A 133 2.91 7.65 14.43
CA GLU A 133 1.87 6.64 14.62
C GLU A 133 1.74 5.73 13.39
N THR A 134 1.83 6.29 12.19
CA THR A 134 1.83 5.51 10.94
C THR A 134 3.00 4.53 10.89
N ARG A 135 4.21 4.97 11.28
CA ARG A 135 5.40 4.11 11.30
C ARG A 135 5.27 3.00 12.34
N GLU A 136 4.77 3.33 13.53
CA GLU A 136 4.53 2.36 14.60
C GLU A 136 3.48 1.31 14.19
N TRP A 137 2.39 1.74 13.56
CA TRP A 137 1.35 0.86 13.03
C TRP A 137 1.85 -0.06 11.91
N VAL A 138 2.64 0.46 10.95
CA VAL A 138 3.24 -0.38 9.91
C VAL A 138 4.18 -1.41 10.53
N ASN A 139 4.99 -1.01 11.51
CA ASN A 139 5.87 -1.93 12.21
C ASN A 139 5.09 -3.01 12.97
N SER A 140 4.00 -2.65 13.65
CA SER A 140 3.15 -3.64 14.33
C SER A 140 2.52 -4.61 13.34
N LEU A 141 2.02 -4.13 12.20
CA LEU A 141 1.47 -4.98 11.15
C LEU A 141 2.49 -5.96 10.59
N VAL A 142 3.74 -5.52 10.37
CA VAL A 142 4.81 -6.40 9.89
C VAL A 142 5.15 -7.45 10.95
N ILE A 143 5.28 -7.05 12.21
CA ILE A 143 5.52 -7.99 13.33
C ILE A 143 4.36 -8.98 13.44
N ASP A 144 3.12 -8.53 13.38
CA ASP A 144 1.93 -9.38 13.42
C ASP A 144 1.92 -10.35 12.23
N LEU A 145 2.31 -9.91 11.04
CA LEU A 145 2.39 -10.75 9.84
C LEU A 145 3.52 -11.78 9.91
N ASP A 146 4.66 -11.41 10.49
CA ASP A 146 5.80 -12.31 10.68
C ASP A 146 5.58 -13.28 11.84
N THR A 147 4.85 -12.85 12.87
CA THR A 147 4.45 -13.67 14.02
C THR A 147 3.15 -14.44 13.80
N LEU A 148 2.42 -14.17 12.70
CA LEU A 148 1.31 -15.01 12.26
C LEU A 148 1.83 -16.43 12.21
N ASN A 149 1.26 -17.26 13.07
CA ASN A 149 1.52 -18.67 13.13
C ASN A 149 1.05 -19.25 11.79
N TYR A 150 1.93 -19.27 10.77
CA TYR A 150 1.65 -19.81 9.44
C TYR A 150 1.04 -21.22 9.54
N SER A 151 1.37 -21.95 10.60
CA SER A 151 0.76 -23.21 11.02
C SER A 151 -0.77 -23.13 11.13
N ARG A 152 -1.33 -22.06 11.72
CA ARG A 152 -2.77 -21.85 11.90
C ARG A 152 -3.47 -21.53 10.57
N LEU A 153 -2.85 -20.73 9.69
CA LEU A 153 -3.37 -20.47 8.34
C LEU A 153 -3.34 -21.72 7.46
N ILE A 154 -2.29 -22.54 7.57
CA ILE A 154 -2.18 -23.84 6.89
C ILE A 154 -3.23 -24.81 7.45
N GLU A 155 -3.40 -24.85 8.77
CA GLU A 155 -4.40 -25.68 9.45
C GLU A 155 -5.82 -25.29 9.03
N GLU A 156 -6.16 -24.00 9.00
CA GLU A 156 -7.47 -23.54 8.53
C GLU A 156 -7.71 -23.82 7.04
N LYS A 157 -6.68 -23.71 6.19
CA LYS A 157 -6.79 -24.10 4.79
C LYS A 157 -6.98 -25.62 4.65
N TYR A 158 -6.25 -26.40 5.43
CA TYR A 158 -6.37 -27.86 5.48
C TYR A 158 -7.76 -28.29 5.93
N LEU A 159 -8.27 -27.74 7.03
CA LEU A 159 -9.61 -28.01 7.57
C LEU A 159 -10.71 -27.63 6.57
N ARG A 160 -10.60 -26.44 5.93
CA ARG A 160 -11.54 -26.02 4.87
C ARG A 160 -11.51 -26.93 3.65
N HIS A 161 -10.35 -27.51 3.31
CA HIS A 161 -10.23 -28.43 2.18
C HIS A 161 -10.79 -29.82 2.51
N ARG A 162 -10.52 -30.33 3.72
CA ARG A 162 -11.14 -31.57 4.22
C ARG A 162 -12.66 -31.47 4.31
N ALA A 163 -13.20 -30.35 4.79
CA ALA A 163 -14.65 -30.14 4.89
C ALA A 163 -15.37 -30.08 3.53
N LYS A 164 -14.62 -29.95 2.42
CA LYS A 164 -15.13 -29.96 1.04
C LYS A 164 -14.98 -31.30 0.34
N GLN A 165 -14.29 -32.28 0.94
CA GLN A 165 -14.20 -33.64 0.40
C GLN A 165 -15.43 -34.44 0.89
N PRO A 166 -16.14 -35.14 -0.01
CA PRO A 166 -17.36 -35.88 0.34
C PRO A 166 -17.09 -37.09 1.25
#